data_AF-A0A838KJY7-F1
#
_entry.id   AF-A0A838KJY7-F1
#
_cell.length_a   1.000
_cell.length_b   1.000
_cell.length_c   1.000
_cell.angle_alpha   90.00
_cell.angle_beta   90.00
_cell.angle_gamma   90.00
#
_symmetry.space_group_name_H-M   'P 1'
#
loop_
_entity.id
_entity.type
_entity.pdbx_description
1 polymer ?
#
loop_
_entity_poly.entity_id
_entity_poly.type
_entity_poly.pdbx_seq_one_letter_code
_entity_poly.pdbx_strand_id
1 'polypeptide(L)'
;MASRLSLLLILRVLGAVMLLVGSVPLLVAGPAAATAGSSNPISAKALDDHECDDSEWHFIITQIDNADNAPDSISVSWANGATAELLLDKVTGSAAHYATTANLTSTVTSATTDIYAGWSGQFNLSHGPCSATAVRPTVKQASCTEDYTLTTPSFTVDATVGVDYYVGDTKVSGTVDAVAGTTVTVTARAQDNYNLTGPATFELVFTANPPCEKPGDPAFKAVAPSLTQASCTEDYTLTTPSFTVDATVGVDYYVGDTKVTGTVAA
;
A
#
# COMPACT_ATOMS: atom_id res chain seq x y z
N MET A 1 -3.01 -11.34 -48.50
CA MET A 1 -4.37 -11.40 -49.07
C MET A 1 -5.37 -11.45 -47.91
N ALA A 2 -6.24 -10.42 -47.83
CA ALA A 2 -7.49 -10.26 -47.05
C ALA A 2 -7.63 -11.00 -45.70
N SER A 3 -7.61 -10.35 -44.52
CA SER A 3 -8.55 -9.36 -43.95
C SER A 3 -10.01 -9.82 -43.94
N ARG A 4 -10.57 -10.07 -42.74
CA ARG A 4 -11.96 -9.73 -42.37
C ARG A 4 -12.07 -9.39 -40.88
N LEU A 5 -11.95 -8.10 -40.62
CA LEU A 5 -12.39 -7.40 -39.41
C LEU A 5 -13.92 -7.26 -39.48
N SER A 6 -14.68 -7.74 -38.49
CA SER A 6 -16.13 -7.51 -38.40
C SER A 6 -16.41 -6.44 -37.35
N LEU A 7 -16.64 -5.23 -37.84
CA LEU A 7 -17.09 -4.05 -37.10
C LEU A 7 -18.63 -4.01 -37.16
N LEU A 8 -19.30 -4.22 -36.03
CA LEU A 8 -20.75 -4.02 -35.90
C LEU A 8 -20.99 -2.67 -35.19
N LEU A 9 -21.25 -1.67 -36.02
CA LEU A 9 -21.70 -0.33 -35.66
C LEU A 9 -23.24 -0.36 -35.57
N ILE A 10 -23.83 -0.23 -34.37
CA ILE A 10 -25.28 -0.08 -34.21
C ILE A 10 -25.61 1.41 -34.12
N LEU A 11 -26.12 1.94 -35.22
CA LEU A 11 -26.67 3.29 -35.37
C LEU A 11 -28.14 3.29 -34.90
N ARG A 12 -28.47 4.03 -33.84
CA ARG A 12 -29.89 4.26 -33.44
C ARG A 12 -30.39 5.55 -34.10
N VAL A 13 -31.44 5.41 -34.90
CA VAL A 13 -32.08 6.45 -35.72
C VAL A 13 -33.02 7.31 -34.88
N LEU A 14 -32.91 8.63 -35.05
CA LEU A 14 -33.86 9.65 -34.63
C LEU A 14 -35.23 9.43 -35.30
N GLY A 15 -36.31 9.46 -34.52
CA GLY A 15 -37.68 9.51 -35.03
C GLY A 15 -38.52 10.48 -34.21
N ALA A 16 -38.53 11.75 -34.60
CA ALA A 16 -39.47 12.75 -34.12
C ALA A 16 -40.58 12.92 -35.18
N VAL A 17 -41.81 12.53 -34.86
CA VAL A 17 -43.00 12.90 -35.62
C VAL A 17 -44.05 13.40 -34.62
N MET A 18 -44.33 14.69 -34.72
CA MET A 18 -45.31 15.42 -33.93
C MET A 18 -46.63 15.42 -34.72
N LEU A 19 -47.67 14.75 -34.20
CA LEU A 19 -49.02 14.78 -34.74
C LEU A 19 -49.96 15.36 -33.68
N LEU A 20 -50.38 16.62 -33.88
CA LEU A 20 -51.42 17.28 -33.07
C LEU A 20 -52.79 16.90 -33.63
N VAL A 21 -53.55 16.12 -32.86
CA VAL A 21 -54.98 15.89 -33.11
C VAL A 21 -55.72 16.23 -31.82
N GLY A 22 -56.61 17.22 -31.90
CA GLY A 22 -57.49 17.61 -30.80
C GLY A 22 -58.56 16.55 -30.56
N SER A 23 -58.73 16.16 -29.30
CA SER A 23 -59.73 15.19 -28.87
C SER A 23 -60.38 15.61 -27.56
N VAL A 24 -61.71 15.53 -27.59
CA VAL A 24 -62.71 15.80 -26.55
C VAL A 24 -62.35 15.15 -25.21
N PRO A 25 -62.58 15.79 -24.04
CA PRO A 25 -62.42 15.13 -22.76
C PRO A 25 -63.57 14.14 -22.55
N LEU A 26 -63.32 12.86 -22.83
CA LEU A 26 -64.13 11.76 -22.34
C LEU A 26 -63.73 11.51 -20.88
N LEU A 27 -64.64 11.75 -19.93
CA LEU A 27 -64.47 11.34 -18.53
C LEU A 27 -64.50 9.80 -18.47
N VAL A 28 -63.35 9.16 -18.68
CA VAL A 28 -63.15 7.77 -18.30
C VAL A 28 -62.86 7.78 -16.81
N ALA A 29 -63.73 7.15 -16.01
CA ALA A 29 -63.43 6.84 -14.63
C ALA A 29 -62.15 5.99 -14.62
N GLY A 30 -61.03 6.62 -14.25
CA GLY A 30 -59.76 5.93 -14.13
C GLY A 30 -59.88 4.80 -13.10
N PRO A 31 -59.16 3.68 -13.28
CA PRO A 31 -59.05 2.68 -12.24
C PRO A 31 -58.56 3.37 -10.96
N ALA A 32 -59.16 2.99 -9.82
CA ALA A 32 -58.77 3.47 -8.51
C ALA A 32 -57.24 3.42 -8.40
N ALA A 33 -56.62 4.56 -8.06
CA ALA A 33 -55.21 4.59 -7.70
C ALA A 33 -55.01 3.55 -6.61
N ALA A 34 -54.30 2.46 -6.94
CA ALA A 34 -53.85 1.52 -5.94
C ALA A 34 -53.08 2.35 -4.91
N THR A 35 -53.54 2.30 -3.66
CA THR A 35 -52.81 2.84 -2.52
C THR A 35 -51.41 2.25 -2.58
N ALA A 36 -50.42 3.04 -2.98
CA ALA A 36 -49.02 2.67 -2.86
C ALA A 36 -48.82 2.29 -1.40
N GLY A 37 -48.58 0.99 -1.17
CA GLY A 37 -48.29 0.51 0.18
C GLY A 37 -47.15 1.34 0.73
N SER A 38 -47.25 1.75 2.00
CA SER A 38 -46.16 2.46 2.66
C SER A 38 -44.87 1.64 2.50
N SER A 39 -43.82 2.27 1.96
CA SER A 39 -42.49 1.68 1.87
C SER A 39 -41.56 2.28 2.92
N ASN A 40 -40.53 1.53 3.28
CA ASN A 40 -39.50 1.88 4.24
C ASN A 40 -38.14 1.83 3.54
N PRO A 41 -37.35 2.91 3.55
CA PRO A 41 -36.00 2.87 3.03
C PRO A 41 -35.12 2.02 3.94
N ILE A 42 -34.33 1.15 3.35
CA ILE A 42 -33.40 0.26 4.04
C ILE A 42 -32.02 0.33 3.38
N SER A 43 -31.00 0.07 4.18
CA SER A 43 -29.60 0.08 3.73
C SER A 43 -28.91 -1.21 4.15
N ALA A 44 -28.01 -1.70 3.29
CA ALA A 44 -27.20 -2.87 3.59
C ALA A 44 -26.25 -2.59 4.75
N LYS A 45 -26.08 -3.60 5.59
CA LYS A 45 -25.09 -3.66 6.66
C LYS A 45 -23.92 -4.55 6.24
N ALA A 46 -22.95 -4.74 7.15
CA ALA A 46 -21.79 -5.61 6.95
C ALA A 46 -20.94 -5.24 5.72
N LEU A 47 -20.88 -3.95 5.38
CA LEU A 47 -20.11 -3.48 4.21
C LEU A 47 -18.60 -3.71 4.39
N ASP A 48 -18.14 -3.86 5.63
CA ASP A 48 -16.75 -4.09 6.05
C ASP A 48 -16.53 -5.39 6.85
N ASP A 49 -17.60 -6.16 7.10
CA ASP A 49 -17.59 -7.40 7.90
C ASP A 49 -18.41 -8.51 7.21
N HIS A 50 -17.98 -8.86 6.00
CA HIS A 50 -18.59 -9.88 5.14
C HIS A 50 -17.58 -10.98 4.81
N GLU A 51 -18.06 -12.10 4.29
CA GLU A 51 -17.18 -13.18 3.83
C GLU A 51 -16.40 -12.75 2.58
N CYS A 52 -15.09 -13.06 2.53
CA CYS A 52 -14.24 -12.69 1.41
C CYS A 52 -14.46 -13.63 0.22
N ASP A 53 -14.83 -13.06 -0.92
CA ASP A 53 -14.96 -13.73 -2.22
C ASP A 53 -14.64 -12.71 -3.32
N ASP A 54 -13.54 -12.89 -4.07
CA ASP A 54 -13.16 -11.92 -5.11
C ASP A 54 -13.95 -12.01 -6.42
N SER A 55 -14.87 -12.97 -6.55
CA SER A 55 -15.55 -13.26 -7.81
C SER A 55 -16.84 -12.46 -8.02
N GLU A 56 -17.53 -12.06 -6.96
CA GLU A 56 -18.78 -11.29 -7.02
C GLU A 56 -19.04 -10.47 -5.76
N TRP A 57 -19.85 -9.43 -5.87
CA TRP A 57 -20.55 -8.83 -4.74
C TRP A 57 -21.92 -9.49 -4.62
N HIS A 58 -22.29 -9.97 -3.44
CA HIS A 58 -23.59 -10.59 -3.20
C HIS A 58 -24.30 -10.04 -1.98
N PHE A 59 -25.52 -9.57 -2.18
CA PHE A 59 -26.36 -8.98 -1.15
C PHE A 59 -27.60 -9.83 -0.91
N ILE A 60 -28.05 -9.85 0.35
CA ILE A 60 -29.23 -10.61 0.75
C ILE A 60 -30.18 -9.73 1.57
N ILE A 61 -31.46 -9.75 1.21
CA ILE A 61 -32.56 -9.21 2.02
C ILE A 61 -33.37 -10.39 2.56
N THR A 62 -33.42 -10.54 3.89
CA THR A 62 -34.03 -11.69 4.58
C THR A 62 -35.41 -11.38 5.16
N GLN A 63 -36.13 -12.43 5.59
CA GLN A 63 -37.45 -12.33 6.22
C GLN A 63 -38.50 -11.61 5.37
N ILE A 64 -38.41 -11.82 4.06
CA ILE A 64 -39.46 -11.43 3.12
C ILE A 64 -40.60 -12.43 3.29
N ASP A 65 -41.81 -11.91 3.54
CA ASP A 65 -43.01 -12.71 3.82
C ASP A 65 -43.59 -13.38 2.56
N ASN A 66 -43.44 -12.75 1.40
CA ASN A 66 -43.80 -13.26 0.09
C ASN A 66 -42.74 -12.85 -0.95
N ALA A 67 -42.38 -13.75 -1.87
CA ALA A 67 -41.46 -13.46 -2.97
C ALA A 67 -41.86 -12.21 -3.78
N ASP A 68 -43.16 -11.96 -3.98
CA ASP A 68 -43.66 -10.77 -4.70
C ASP A 68 -43.39 -9.45 -3.95
N ASN A 69 -43.04 -9.52 -2.67
CA ASN A 69 -42.69 -8.36 -1.84
C ASN A 69 -41.17 -8.10 -1.82
N ALA A 70 -40.37 -8.89 -2.52
CA ALA A 70 -38.95 -8.62 -2.70
C ALA A 70 -38.77 -7.37 -3.59
N PRO A 71 -37.85 -6.45 -3.24
CA PRO A 71 -37.52 -5.34 -4.12
C PRO A 71 -37.02 -5.83 -5.48
N ASP A 72 -37.49 -5.22 -6.57
CA ASP A 72 -37.04 -5.58 -7.94
C ASP A 72 -35.58 -5.21 -8.19
N SER A 73 -35.07 -4.19 -7.48
CA SER A 73 -33.68 -3.77 -7.54
C SER A 73 -33.15 -3.20 -6.22
N ILE A 74 -31.83 -3.10 -6.14
CA ILE A 74 -31.10 -2.33 -5.15
C ILE A 74 -30.15 -1.35 -5.84
N SER A 75 -29.95 -0.19 -5.24
CA SER A 75 -28.97 0.80 -5.68
C SER A 75 -27.67 0.63 -4.91
N VAL A 76 -26.56 0.38 -5.59
CA VAL A 76 -25.23 0.15 -4.97
C VAL A 76 -24.25 1.23 -5.41
N SER A 77 -23.44 1.72 -4.46
CA SER A 77 -22.34 2.66 -4.70
C SER A 77 -21.02 2.08 -4.22
N TRP A 78 -19.94 2.40 -4.94
CA TRP A 78 -18.57 1.98 -4.63
C TRP A 78 -17.66 3.16 -4.31
N ALA A 79 -16.53 2.88 -3.66
CA ALA A 79 -15.55 3.89 -3.26
C ALA A 79 -14.87 4.60 -4.45
N ASN A 80 -14.86 3.98 -5.64
CA ASN A 80 -14.41 4.62 -6.88
C ASN A 80 -15.42 5.64 -7.46
N GLY A 81 -16.55 5.84 -6.79
CA GLY A 81 -17.62 6.76 -7.21
C GLY A 81 -18.62 6.17 -8.22
N ALA A 82 -18.44 4.92 -8.64
CA ALA A 82 -19.40 4.24 -9.48
C ALA A 82 -20.69 3.93 -8.71
N THR A 83 -21.81 3.89 -9.44
CA THR A 83 -23.09 3.42 -8.94
C THR A 83 -23.75 2.47 -9.94
N ALA A 84 -24.59 1.55 -9.45
CA ALA A 84 -25.36 0.65 -10.31
C ALA A 84 -26.66 0.23 -9.64
N GLU A 85 -27.68 -0.04 -10.47
CA GLU A 85 -28.88 -0.77 -10.06
C GLU A 85 -28.65 -2.26 -10.29
N LEU A 86 -28.74 -3.06 -9.23
CA LEU A 86 -28.67 -4.51 -9.31
C LEU A 86 -30.09 -5.04 -9.27
N LEU A 87 -30.49 -5.76 -10.32
CA LEU A 87 -31.79 -6.41 -10.37
C LEU A 87 -31.81 -7.63 -9.45
N LEU A 88 -33.00 -7.96 -8.94
CA LEU A 88 -33.26 -9.19 -8.21
C LEU A 88 -32.83 -10.40 -9.04
N ASP A 89 -31.87 -11.19 -8.52
CA ASP A 89 -31.42 -12.42 -9.16
C ASP A 89 -32.43 -13.54 -8.91
N LYS A 90 -32.76 -13.78 -7.64
CA LYS A 90 -33.70 -14.82 -7.22
C LYS A 90 -34.23 -14.58 -5.81
N VAL A 91 -35.35 -15.21 -5.50
CA VAL A 91 -35.83 -15.40 -4.13
C VAL A 91 -35.68 -16.87 -3.74
N THR A 92 -35.01 -17.14 -2.62
CA THR A 92 -34.93 -18.49 -2.05
C THR A 92 -35.50 -18.49 -0.62
N GLY A 93 -36.59 -19.23 -0.40
CA GLY A 93 -37.34 -19.15 0.85
C GLY A 93 -37.83 -17.73 1.12
N SER A 94 -37.38 -17.13 2.22
CA SER A 94 -37.69 -15.73 2.60
C SER A 94 -36.51 -14.77 2.35
N ALA A 95 -35.61 -15.10 1.42
CA ALA A 95 -34.43 -14.31 1.11
C ALA A 95 -34.38 -13.89 -0.37
N ALA A 96 -34.25 -12.60 -0.64
CA ALA A 96 -33.97 -12.05 -1.97
C ALA A 96 -32.46 -11.85 -2.15
N HIS A 97 -31.96 -12.23 -3.32
CA HIS A 97 -30.54 -12.24 -3.66
C HIS A 97 -30.27 -11.26 -4.80
N TYR A 98 -29.18 -10.51 -4.66
CA TYR A 98 -28.69 -9.56 -5.67
C TYR A 98 -27.19 -9.77 -5.82
N ALA A 99 -26.71 -9.93 -7.05
CA ALA A 99 -25.30 -10.20 -7.31
C ALA A 99 -24.77 -9.35 -8.47
N THR A 100 -23.47 -9.03 -8.43
CA THR A 100 -22.79 -8.38 -9.55
C THR A 100 -21.30 -8.67 -9.54
N THR A 101 -20.69 -8.76 -10.73
CA THR A 101 -19.24 -8.81 -10.92
C THR A 101 -18.66 -7.43 -11.23
N ALA A 102 -19.45 -6.36 -11.11
CA ALA A 102 -18.98 -5.00 -11.36
C ALA A 102 -18.13 -4.49 -10.19
N ASN A 103 -17.10 -3.69 -10.50
CA ASN A 103 -16.28 -2.98 -9.51
C ASN A 103 -15.65 -3.88 -8.43
N LEU A 104 -15.23 -5.11 -8.77
CA LEU A 104 -14.65 -6.03 -7.78
C LEU A 104 -13.40 -5.46 -7.09
N THR A 105 -12.67 -4.54 -7.73
CA THR A 105 -11.50 -3.87 -7.16
C THR A 105 -11.83 -2.62 -6.31
N SER A 106 -13.10 -2.39 -5.97
CA SER A 106 -13.53 -1.22 -5.21
C SER A 106 -14.51 -1.63 -4.10
N THR A 107 -14.37 -1.07 -2.90
CA THR A 107 -15.27 -1.39 -1.79
C THR A 107 -16.65 -0.81 -2.01
N VAL A 108 -17.68 -1.56 -1.61
CA VAL A 108 -19.05 -1.05 -1.53
C VAL A 108 -19.13 -0.03 -0.39
N THR A 109 -19.68 1.15 -0.68
CA THR A 109 -19.85 2.23 0.31
C THR A 109 -21.31 2.41 0.73
N SER A 110 -22.25 2.03 -0.14
CA SER A 110 -23.67 1.94 0.22
C SER A 110 -24.39 0.94 -0.68
N ALA A 111 -25.42 0.32 -0.14
CA ALA A 111 -26.45 -0.33 -0.93
C ALA A 111 -27.80 -0.04 -0.29
N THR A 112 -28.79 0.40 -1.07
CA THR A 112 -30.09 0.87 -0.56
C THR A 112 -31.24 0.42 -1.44
N THR A 113 -32.41 0.24 -0.83
CA THR A 113 -33.68 0.04 -1.54
C THR A 113 -34.84 0.39 -0.62
N ASP A 114 -36.06 0.38 -1.16
CA ASP A 114 -37.29 0.51 -0.40
C ASP A 114 -37.93 -0.88 -0.23
N ILE A 115 -38.45 -1.18 0.97
CA ILE A 115 -39.19 -2.42 1.25
C ILE A 115 -40.54 -2.12 1.87
N TYR A 116 -41.50 -3.03 1.77
CA TYR A 116 -42.83 -2.86 2.32
C TYR A 116 -42.82 -2.56 3.83
N ALA A 117 -43.78 -1.75 4.28
CA ALA A 117 -43.92 -1.40 5.69
C ALA A 117 -44.18 -2.64 6.57
N GLY A 118 -43.54 -2.66 7.74
CA GLY A 118 -43.64 -3.75 8.70
C GLY A 118 -42.58 -4.84 8.53
N TRP A 119 -41.73 -4.77 7.50
CA TRP A 119 -40.58 -5.66 7.38
C TRP A 119 -39.62 -5.51 8.58
N SER A 120 -39.16 -6.65 9.11
CA SER A 120 -38.29 -6.74 10.29
C SER A 120 -36.99 -7.52 10.05
N GLY A 121 -36.68 -7.79 8.78
CA GLY A 121 -35.52 -8.60 8.39
C GLY A 121 -34.19 -7.86 8.43
N GLN A 122 -33.21 -8.42 7.73
CA GLN A 122 -31.89 -7.82 7.52
C GLN A 122 -31.59 -7.67 6.04
N PHE A 123 -30.91 -6.57 5.70
CA PHE A 123 -30.28 -6.34 4.42
C PHE A 123 -28.78 -6.27 4.67
N ASN A 124 -28.04 -7.25 4.15
CA ASN A 124 -26.61 -7.38 4.39
C ASN A 124 -25.87 -7.56 3.06
N LEU A 125 -24.64 -7.06 2.99
CA LEU A 125 -23.64 -7.61 2.10
C LEU A 125 -23.20 -8.96 2.67
N SER A 126 -23.44 -10.04 1.93
CA SER A 126 -23.15 -11.40 2.38
C SER A 126 -21.69 -11.76 2.17
N HIS A 127 -21.23 -11.58 0.93
CA HIS A 127 -19.86 -11.83 0.53
C HIS A 127 -19.43 -10.90 -0.59
N GLY A 128 -18.11 -10.73 -0.70
CA GLY A 128 -17.48 -10.00 -1.77
C GLY A 128 -16.00 -9.72 -1.52
N PRO A 129 -15.35 -8.97 -2.43
CA PRO A 129 -13.92 -8.70 -2.34
C PRO A 129 -13.55 -7.98 -1.05
N CYS A 130 -12.67 -8.60 -0.25
CA CYS A 130 -12.12 -7.96 0.94
C CYS A 130 -11.03 -6.94 0.57
N SER A 131 -10.85 -5.93 1.41
CA SER A 131 -9.76 -4.96 1.23
C SER A 131 -8.62 -5.21 2.21
N ALA A 132 -7.40 -5.09 1.70
CA ALA A 132 -6.19 -5.14 2.50
C ALA A 132 -5.35 -3.90 2.24
N THR A 133 -4.78 -3.30 3.28
CA THR A 133 -3.89 -2.14 3.15
C THR A 133 -2.50 -2.54 3.60
N ALA A 134 -1.52 -2.44 2.70
CA ALA A 134 -0.14 -2.77 3.04
C ALA A 134 0.45 -1.75 4.03
N VAL A 135 1.25 -2.24 4.96
CA VAL A 135 1.98 -1.45 5.96
C VAL A 135 3.45 -1.37 5.54
N ARG A 136 4.01 -0.17 5.59
CA ARG A 136 5.43 0.04 5.27
C ARG A 136 6.31 -0.70 6.28
N PRO A 137 7.30 -1.50 5.83
CA PRO A 137 8.26 -2.12 6.73
C PRO A 137 9.08 -1.10 7.55
N THR A 138 9.43 -1.48 8.78
CA THR A 138 10.29 -0.68 9.66
C THR A 138 11.75 -0.95 9.36
N VAL A 139 12.58 0.09 9.24
CA VAL A 139 14.01 -0.02 8.92
C VAL A 139 14.85 0.24 10.15
N LYS A 140 15.86 -0.62 10.37
CA LYS A 140 16.92 -0.45 11.36
C LYS A 140 18.26 -0.32 10.63
N GLN A 141 18.92 0.82 10.78
CA GLN A 141 20.25 1.05 10.19
C GLN A 141 21.34 0.31 10.97
N ALA A 142 22.46 0.10 10.30
CA ALA A 142 23.68 -0.36 10.94
C ALA A 142 24.15 0.69 11.96
N SER A 143 24.68 0.22 13.08
CA SER A 143 25.27 1.06 14.12
C SER A 143 26.53 0.41 14.67
N CYS A 144 27.47 1.23 15.12
CA CYS A 144 28.62 0.75 15.87
C CYS A 144 28.22 0.57 17.35
N THR A 145 28.49 -0.59 17.93
CA THR A 145 28.32 -0.83 19.37
C THR A 145 29.47 -0.24 20.17
N GLU A 146 29.32 -0.19 21.51
CA GLU A 146 30.39 0.26 22.43
C GLU A 146 31.66 -0.59 22.32
N ASP A 147 31.52 -1.87 21.94
CA ASP A 147 32.63 -2.80 21.71
C ASP A 147 33.22 -2.70 20.30
N TYR A 148 32.89 -1.63 19.55
CA TYR A 148 33.35 -1.38 18.18
C TYR A 148 32.97 -2.52 17.21
N THR A 149 31.82 -3.14 17.45
CA THR A 149 31.26 -4.13 16.53
C THR A 149 30.13 -3.49 15.74
N LEU A 150 30.18 -3.64 14.42
CA LEU A 150 29.13 -3.15 13.55
C LEU A 150 27.91 -4.08 13.61
N THR A 151 26.73 -3.51 13.85
CA THR A 151 25.47 -4.26 13.75
C THR A 151 25.02 -4.37 12.29
N THR A 152 24.46 -5.52 11.93
CA THR A 152 23.84 -5.71 10.62
C THR A 152 22.56 -4.87 10.52
N PRO A 153 22.38 -4.05 9.47
CA PRO A 153 21.11 -3.37 9.26
C PRO A 153 20.02 -4.40 8.92
N SER A 154 18.77 -4.06 9.20
CA SER A 154 17.64 -4.96 8.92
C SER A 154 16.34 -4.19 8.69
N PHE A 155 15.33 -4.87 8.17
CA PHE A 155 13.97 -4.37 8.18
C PHE A 155 13.01 -5.41 8.75
N THR A 156 11.90 -4.94 9.31
CA THR A 156 10.85 -5.79 9.88
C THR A 156 9.56 -5.62 9.10
N VAL A 157 9.00 -6.75 8.68
CA VAL A 157 7.69 -6.87 8.01
C VAL A 157 6.71 -7.50 8.99
N ASP A 158 5.78 -6.69 9.49
CA ASP A 158 4.71 -7.18 10.36
C ASP A 158 3.61 -7.86 9.54
N ALA A 159 3.01 -8.91 10.11
CA ALA A 159 1.91 -9.62 9.48
C ALA A 159 0.73 -8.65 9.26
N THR A 160 0.24 -8.59 8.03
CA THR A 160 -0.90 -7.75 7.64
C THR A 160 -1.95 -8.66 7.01
N VAL A 161 -3.18 -8.62 7.51
CA VAL A 161 -4.28 -9.45 6.98
C VAL A 161 -4.46 -9.17 5.49
N GLY A 162 -4.53 -10.23 4.68
CA GLY A 162 -4.76 -10.13 3.24
C GLY A 162 -3.55 -9.65 2.43
N VAL A 163 -2.35 -9.52 3.02
CA VAL A 163 -1.14 -9.03 2.32
C VAL A 163 0.02 -9.99 2.49
N ASP A 164 0.66 -10.30 1.36
CA ASP A 164 1.96 -10.96 1.30
C ASP A 164 3.03 -9.97 0.83
N TYR A 165 4.23 -10.01 1.42
CA TYR A 165 5.34 -9.14 1.06
C TYR A 165 6.46 -9.92 0.39
N TYR A 166 7.10 -9.29 -0.60
CA TYR A 166 8.15 -9.90 -1.41
C TYR A 166 9.35 -8.97 -1.58
N VAL A 167 10.55 -9.54 -1.60
CA VAL A 167 11.77 -8.91 -2.12
C VAL A 167 12.20 -9.69 -3.34
N GLY A 168 12.11 -9.06 -4.52
CA GLY A 168 12.13 -9.80 -5.78
C GLY A 168 10.98 -10.82 -5.82
N ASP A 169 11.31 -12.09 -6.01
CA ASP A 169 10.35 -13.20 -6.00
C ASP A 169 10.27 -13.94 -4.66
N THR A 170 11.05 -13.53 -3.66
CA THR A 170 11.10 -14.20 -2.35
C THR A 170 10.08 -13.57 -1.41
N LYS A 171 9.11 -14.36 -0.94
CA LYS A 171 8.19 -13.96 0.12
C LYS A 171 8.95 -13.74 1.42
N VAL A 172 8.72 -12.61 2.08
CA VAL A 172 9.39 -12.20 3.32
C VAL A 172 8.39 -11.90 4.43
N SER A 173 8.80 -12.13 5.68
CA SER A 173 8.04 -11.82 6.89
C SER A 173 8.97 -11.69 8.09
N GLY A 174 8.58 -10.95 9.12
CA GLY A 174 9.41 -10.74 10.30
C GLY A 174 10.66 -9.92 9.99
N THR A 175 11.73 -10.16 10.74
CA THR A 175 12.99 -9.42 10.56
C THR A 175 13.86 -10.05 9.49
N VAL A 176 14.31 -9.24 8.54
CA VAL A 176 15.18 -9.62 7.43
C VAL A 176 16.42 -8.74 7.46
N ASP A 177 17.59 -9.37 7.48
CA ASP A 177 18.87 -8.67 7.38
C ASP A 177 19.04 -8.02 6.01
N ALA A 178 19.70 -6.87 6.00
CA ALA A 178 19.97 -6.08 4.82
C ALA A 178 21.47 -5.78 4.68
N VAL A 179 21.82 -5.20 3.54
CA VAL A 179 23.20 -4.78 3.25
C VAL A 179 23.28 -3.26 3.32
N ALA A 180 24.23 -2.74 4.09
CA ALA A 180 24.46 -1.30 4.19
C ALA A 180 24.84 -0.70 2.83
N GLY A 181 24.40 0.54 2.59
CA GLY A 181 24.63 1.26 1.32
C GLY A 181 23.76 0.77 0.15
N THR A 182 22.70 -0.02 0.41
CA THR A 182 21.79 -0.54 -0.62
C THR A 182 20.38 0.01 -0.47
N THR A 183 19.57 -0.17 -1.52
CA THR A 183 18.13 0.06 -1.45
C THR A 183 17.42 -1.27 -1.70
N VAL A 184 16.50 -1.63 -0.81
CA VAL A 184 15.66 -2.82 -0.93
C VAL A 184 14.26 -2.39 -1.34
N THR A 185 13.74 -2.97 -2.42
CA THR A 185 12.35 -2.79 -2.84
C THR A 185 11.50 -3.92 -2.29
N VAL A 186 10.58 -3.59 -1.38
CA VAL A 186 9.58 -4.52 -0.87
C VAL A 186 8.29 -4.33 -1.63
N THR A 187 7.78 -5.39 -2.25
CA THR A 187 6.51 -5.40 -2.99
C THR A 187 5.45 -6.11 -2.17
N ALA A 188 4.35 -5.42 -1.86
CA ALA A 188 3.15 -6.02 -1.29
C ALA A 188 2.27 -6.58 -2.43
N ARG A 189 1.71 -7.77 -2.21
CA ARG A 189 0.72 -8.42 -3.07
C ARG A 189 -0.48 -8.82 -2.23
N ALA A 190 -1.68 -8.70 -2.78
CA ALA A 190 -2.87 -9.17 -2.09
C ALA A 190 -2.85 -10.71 -2.03
N GLN A 191 -3.39 -11.26 -0.95
CA GLN A 191 -3.74 -12.68 -0.89
C GLN A 191 -5.03 -12.93 -1.70
N ASP A 192 -5.32 -14.18 -2.00
CA ASP A 192 -6.58 -14.57 -2.68
C ASP A 192 -7.79 -13.99 -1.94
N ASN A 193 -8.81 -13.54 -2.68
CA ASN A 193 -10.00 -12.88 -2.15
C ASN A 193 -9.79 -11.48 -1.53
N TYR A 194 -8.55 -10.95 -1.54
CA TYR A 194 -8.26 -9.60 -1.12
C TYR A 194 -7.86 -8.70 -2.29
N ASN A 195 -8.22 -7.43 -2.18
CA ASN A 195 -7.72 -6.36 -3.03
C ASN A 195 -6.84 -5.41 -2.22
N LEU A 196 -5.64 -5.15 -2.74
CA LEU A 196 -4.73 -4.19 -2.14
C LEU A 196 -5.23 -2.76 -2.38
N THR A 197 -5.28 -1.98 -1.30
CA THR A 197 -5.50 -0.54 -1.34
C THR A 197 -4.23 0.18 -0.89
N GLY A 198 -3.97 1.34 -1.48
CA GLY A 198 -2.79 2.16 -1.16
C GLY A 198 -1.50 1.69 -1.85
N PRO A 199 -0.31 2.06 -1.32
CA PRO A 199 0.97 1.71 -1.94
C PRO A 199 1.24 0.20 -1.91
N ALA A 200 1.60 -0.36 -3.07
CA ALA A 200 2.01 -1.76 -3.20
C ALA A 200 3.54 -1.96 -3.22
N THR A 201 4.32 -0.88 -3.12
CA THR A 201 5.78 -0.94 -3.19
C THR A 201 6.41 0.06 -2.23
N PHE A 202 7.42 -0.40 -1.50
CA PHE A 202 8.17 0.39 -0.53
C PHE A 202 9.66 0.31 -0.84
N GLU A 203 10.29 1.46 -1.05
CA GLU A 203 11.76 1.55 -1.11
C GLU A 203 12.32 1.78 0.30
N LEU A 204 13.20 0.87 0.70
CA LEU A 204 13.89 0.89 1.99
C LEU A 204 15.36 1.19 1.73
N VAL A 205 15.79 2.40 2.08
CA VAL A 205 17.17 2.85 1.88
C VAL A 205 17.99 2.52 3.13
N PHE A 206 19.07 1.78 2.94
CA PHE A 206 20.06 1.49 3.96
C PHE A 206 21.30 2.35 3.72
N THR A 207 21.66 3.18 4.69
CA THR A 207 22.83 4.03 4.57
C THR A 207 24.10 3.21 4.62
N ALA A 208 25.20 3.74 4.08
CA ALA A 208 26.52 3.14 4.28
C ALA A 208 26.82 3.00 5.77
N ASN A 209 27.69 2.03 6.11
CA ASN A 209 28.07 1.80 7.49
C ASN A 209 28.67 3.07 8.12
N PRO A 210 28.28 3.41 9.36
CA PRO A 210 29.01 4.43 10.11
C PRO A 210 30.45 3.95 10.35
N PRO A 211 31.39 4.89 10.59
CA PRO A 211 32.72 4.53 11.08
C PRO A 211 32.62 3.67 12.35
N CYS A 212 33.33 2.54 12.38
CA CYS A 212 33.30 1.61 13.50
C CYS A 212 34.67 0.97 13.67
N GLU A 213 35.62 1.79 14.11
CA GLU A 213 37.01 1.40 14.30
C GLU A 213 37.38 1.58 15.77
N LYS A 214 38.03 0.56 16.34
CA LYS A 214 38.49 0.60 17.73
C LYS A 214 39.74 1.49 17.83
N PRO A 215 39.76 2.52 18.69
CA PRO A 215 40.98 3.27 18.98
C PRO A 215 42.09 2.34 19.48
N GLY A 216 43.24 2.38 18.81
CA GLY A 216 44.40 1.54 19.15
C GLY A 216 44.42 0.15 18.51
N ASP A 217 43.52 -0.16 17.58
CA ASP A 217 43.69 -1.30 16.67
C ASP A 217 45.04 -1.20 15.93
N PRO A 218 45.79 -2.30 15.68
CA PRO A 218 47.02 -2.28 14.89
C PRO A 218 46.92 -1.63 13.50
N ALA A 219 45.72 -1.40 12.95
CA ALA A 219 45.52 -0.52 11.79
C ALA A 219 45.96 0.95 12.04
N PHE A 220 45.94 1.41 13.29
CA PHE A 220 46.40 2.73 13.76
C PHE A 220 47.79 2.64 14.40
N LYS A 221 48.70 1.89 13.78
CA LYS A 221 50.06 1.75 14.30
C LYS A 221 50.82 3.05 14.13
N ALA A 222 51.20 3.67 15.25
CA ALA A 222 52.11 4.79 15.24
C ALA A 222 53.42 4.41 14.52
N VAL A 223 53.76 5.17 13.49
CA VAL A 223 55.06 5.16 12.83
C VAL A 223 56.03 5.99 13.67
N ALA A 224 57.23 5.47 13.92
CA ALA A 224 58.27 6.19 14.65
C ALA A 224 58.76 7.39 13.82
N PRO A 225 58.97 8.58 14.43
CA PRO A 225 59.54 9.73 13.73
C PRO A 225 60.95 9.43 13.20
N SER A 226 61.29 10.01 12.05
CA SER A 226 62.68 10.00 11.55
C SER A 226 63.46 11.16 12.17
N LEU A 227 64.74 10.93 12.48
CA LEU A 227 65.61 11.89 13.17
C LEU A 227 66.78 12.30 12.28
N THR A 228 67.07 13.60 12.25
CA THR A 228 68.29 14.18 11.67
C THR A 228 69.09 14.84 12.78
N GLN A 229 70.28 14.31 13.07
CA GLN A 229 71.15 14.88 14.10
C GLN A 229 71.87 16.14 13.60
N ALA A 230 72.27 16.98 14.54
CA ALA A 230 73.15 18.11 14.26
C ALA A 230 74.51 17.60 13.76
N SER A 231 75.07 18.30 12.79
CA SER A 231 76.38 18.00 12.20
C SER A 231 77.17 19.28 11.98
N CYS A 232 78.49 19.17 11.94
CA CYS A 232 79.38 20.29 11.62
C CYS A 232 79.55 20.35 10.09
N THR A 233 79.24 21.49 9.48
CA THR A 233 79.47 21.72 8.05
C THR A 233 80.95 22.01 7.78
N GLU A 234 81.36 21.97 6.51
CA GLU A 234 82.73 22.30 6.09
C GLU A 234 83.15 23.74 6.48
N ASP A 235 82.17 24.63 6.65
CA ASP A 235 82.37 26.01 7.11
C ASP A 235 82.32 26.17 8.63
N TYR A 236 82.42 25.06 9.39
CA TYR A 236 82.39 25.02 10.85
C TYR A 236 81.10 25.57 11.49
N THR A 237 79.99 25.52 10.75
CA THR A 237 78.66 25.86 11.30
C THR A 237 77.91 24.60 11.70
N LEU A 238 77.16 24.66 12.81
CA LEU A 238 76.35 23.54 13.28
C LEU A 238 75.00 23.54 12.56
N THR A 239 74.61 22.41 11.99
CA THR A 239 73.26 22.24 11.45
C THR A 239 72.24 22.11 12.58
N THR A 240 71.06 22.68 12.41
CA THR A 240 69.94 22.48 13.34
C THR A 240 69.45 21.03 13.23
N PRO A 241 69.37 20.27 14.33
CA PRO A 241 68.77 18.95 14.30
C PRO A 241 67.28 19.06 13.97
N SER A 242 66.69 17.99 13.47
CA SER A 242 65.26 17.95 13.19
C SER A 242 64.70 16.55 13.35
N PHE A 243 63.39 16.46 13.48
CA PHE A 243 62.66 15.20 13.37
C PHE A 243 61.49 15.36 12.41
N THR A 244 61.09 14.29 11.74
CA THR A 244 59.93 14.29 10.86
C THR A 244 58.91 13.26 11.33
N VAL A 245 57.68 13.71 11.51
CA VAL A 245 56.52 12.88 11.85
C VAL A 245 55.64 12.76 10.62
N ASP A 246 55.57 11.58 10.03
CA ASP A 246 54.64 11.34 8.92
C ASP A 246 53.21 11.26 9.45
N ALA A 247 52.28 11.90 8.72
CA ALA A 247 50.87 11.84 9.06
C ALA A 247 50.38 10.38 9.01
N THR A 248 49.92 9.88 10.16
CA THR A 248 49.37 8.53 10.29
C THR A 248 47.88 8.65 10.60
N VAL A 249 47.02 8.00 9.80
CA VAL A 249 45.56 8.03 10.01
C VAL A 249 45.24 7.54 11.41
N GLY A 250 44.39 8.27 12.13
CA GLY A 250 43.93 7.93 13.48
C GLY A 250 44.98 8.05 14.60
N VAL A 251 46.17 8.58 14.31
CA VAL A 251 47.23 8.79 15.29
C VAL A 251 47.62 10.27 15.34
N ASP A 252 47.44 10.88 16.49
CA ASP A 252 47.94 12.22 16.77
C ASP A 252 49.27 12.15 17.53
N TYR A 253 50.28 12.86 17.04
CA TYR A 253 51.60 12.94 17.66
C TYR A 253 51.77 14.26 18.38
N TYR A 254 52.43 14.22 19.53
CA TYR A 254 52.64 15.39 20.38
C TYR A 254 54.11 15.50 20.83
N VAL A 255 54.60 16.73 20.90
CA VAL A 255 55.81 17.09 21.65
C VAL A 255 55.40 18.01 22.78
N GLY A 256 55.47 17.51 24.02
CA GLY A 256 54.77 18.13 25.14
C GLY A 256 53.26 18.16 24.87
N ASP A 257 52.65 19.34 24.99
CA ASP A 257 51.21 19.55 24.72
C ASP A 257 50.91 19.98 23.28
N THR A 258 51.94 20.12 22.43
CA THR A 258 51.77 20.62 21.06
C THR A 258 51.65 19.45 20.09
N LYS A 259 50.54 19.40 19.34
CA LYS A 259 50.33 18.45 18.25
C LYS A 259 51.29 18.75 17.10
N VAL A 260 52.02 17.75 16.61
CA VAL A 260 53.03 17.88 15.56
C VAL A 260 52.75 16.97 14.36
N THR A 261 53.11 17.45 13.16
CA THR A 261 53.07 16.72 11.88
C THR A 261 54.10 17.35 10.95
N GLY A 262 54.78 16.55 10.12
CA GLY A 262 55.84 17.01 9.22
C GLY A 262 57.18 17.18 9.92
N THR A 263 58.11 17.90 9.27
CA THR A 263 59.45 18.14 9.80
C THR A 263 59.46 19.30 10.80
N VAL A 264 60.01 19.06 11.98
CA VAL A 264 60.15 20.03 13.06
C VAL A 264 61.63 20.16 13.40
N ALA A 265 62.16 21.39 13.37
CA ALA A 265 63.50 21.68 13.85
C ALA A 265 63.53 21.57 15.38
N ALA A 266 64.55 20.91 15.92
CA ALA A 266 64.75 20.65 17.34
C ALA A 266 65.75 21.63 17.97
#